data_AF-M8A9P3-F1
#
_entry.id   AF-M8A9P3-F1
#
_cell.length_a   1.000
_cell.length_b   1.000
_cell.length_c   1.000
_cell.angle_alpha   90.00
_cell.angle_beta   90.00
_cell.angle_gamma   90.00
#
_symmetry.space_group_name_H-M   'P 1'
#
loop_
_entity.id
_entity.type
_entity.pdbx_description
1 polymer ?
#
loop_
_entity_poly.entity_id
_entity_poly.type
_entity_poly.pdbx_seq_one_letter_code
_entity_poly.pdbx_strand_id
1 'polypeptide(L)'
;MGYNDIGDFFYAHGHLSEAFKSYIRTRDYCTTSKHIVQMCMHVILVSIELGQFAHVTNYVSKAEQTPDTLDAVIVAKLRAAAGLANLETKKYKLAARKFLETGPELGSNYSEVIAPQDVAVYGALCALASFDRSELKSKVIDNINFRNFLELVPEVRELVNDFYASRYGSCLEHLEKLKPNLLLDIHLREHLGTLYNDIRHKAIIQYTLPFISVDLNTMASAFKSSVSMLEKELAALITENKIQARIDSHNKILYARHADQRNATFQRALQTGNEFERDIKAMLLRANLIKHDFNQKNWPGQRKMNL
;
A
#
# COMPACT_ATOMS: atom_id res chain seq x y z
N MET A 1 26.04 4.48 -27.93
CA MET A 1 25.19 4.41 -29.14
C MET A 1 24.98 2.97 -29.56
N GLY A 2 25.99 2.24 -30.07
CA GLY A 2 25.76 0.88 -30.61
C GLY A 2 25.01 -0.12 -29.71
N TYR A 3 25.26 -0.15 -28.39
CA TYR A 3 24.49 -1.05 -27.50
C TYR A 3 23.04 -0.61 -27.26
N ASN A 4 22.73 0.69 -27.37
CA ASN A 4 21.34 1.16 -27.32
C ASN A 4 20.61 0.72 -28.58
N ASP A 5 21.21 0.94 -29.76
CA ASP A 5 20.60 0.59 -31.04
C ASP A 5 20.34 -0.94 -31.15
N ILE A 6 21.27 -1.76 -30.63
CA ILE A 6 21.09 -3.21 -30.51
C ILE A 6 19.96 -3.55 -29.53
N GLY A 7 19.87 -2.84 -28.40
CA GLY A 7 18.78 -2.98 -27.44
C GLY A 7 17.42 -2.65 -28.06
N ASP A 8 17.33 -1.54 -28.79
CA ASP A 8 16.13 -1.09 -29.49
C ASP A 8 15.71 -2.10 -30.56
N PHE A 9 16.68 -2.66 -31.31
CA PHE A 9 16.44 -3.73 -32.28
C PHE A 9 15.82 -4.96 -31.60
N PHE A 10 16.43 -5.48 -30.52
CA PHE A 10 15.89 -6.65 -29.83
C PHE A 10 14.52 -6.37 -29.20
N TYR A 11 14.32 -5.19 -28.66
CA TYR A 11 13.05 -4.75 -28.08
C TYR A 11 11.94 -4.73 -29.15
N ALA A 12 12.20 -4.14 -30.32
CA ALA A 12 11.25 -4.10 -31.43
C ALA A 12 10.88 -5.49 -31.99
N HIS A 13 11.75 -6.49 -31.81
CA HIS A 13 11.50 -7.88 -32.22
C HIS A 13 10.93 -8.75 -31.08
N GLY A 14 10.65 -8.18 -29.91
CA GLY A 14 10.09 -8.89 -28.75
C GLY A 14 11.10 -9.73 -27.95
N HIS A 15 12.39 -9.62 -28.23
CA HIS A 15 13.45 -10.31 -27.49
C HIS A 15 13.86 -9.52 -26.23
N LEU A 16 12.96 -9.47 -25.25
CA LEU A 16 13.09 -8.61 -24.06
C LEU A 16 14.29 -8.96 -23.17
N SER A 17 14.65 -10.25 -23.06
CA SER A 17 15.80 -10.67 -22.25
C SER A 17 17.14 -10.21 -22.84
N GLU A 18 17.25 -10.24 -24.16
CA GLU A 18 18.40 -9.81 -24.95
C GLU A 18 18.49 -8.27 -24.97
N ALA A 19 17.36 -7.59 -25.09
CA ALA A 19 17.26 -6.13 -24.97
C ALA A 19 17.76 -5.67 -23.60
N PHE A 20 17.29 -6.29 -22.51
CA PHE A 20 17.72 -6.00 -21.14
C PHE A 20 19.24 -6.15 -20.96
N LYS A 21 19.82 -7.25 -21.46
CA LYS A 21 21.27 -7.49 -21.41
C LYS A 21 22.03 -6.41 -22.20
N SER A 22 21.53 -6.02 -23.36
CA SER A 22 22.15 -4.99 -24.20
C SER A 22 22.13 -3.61 -23.52
N TYR A 23 21.00 -3.21 -22.93
CA TYR A 23 20.91 -1.96 -22.17
C TYR A 23 21.80 -1.96 -20.94
N ILE A 24 21.91 -3.06 -20.19
CA ILE A 24 22.82 -3.11 -19.03
C ILE A 24 24.29 -2.98 -19.44
N ARG A 25 24.69 -3.54 -20.58
CA ARG A 25 26.07 -3.41 -21.09
C ARG A 25 26.46 -1.96 -21.40
N THR A 26 25.49 -1.09 -21.67
CA THR A 26 25.76 0.35 -21.89
C THR A 26 26.33 1.03 -20.65
N ARG A 27 26.11 0.46 -19.46
CA ARG A 27 26.59 0.98 -18.17
C ARG A 27 28.09 1.27 -18.16
N ASP A 28 28.88 0.36 -18.73
CA ASP A 28 30.35 0.45 -18.66
C ASP A 28 30.90 1.58 -19.57
N TYR A 29 30.03 2.14 -20.44
CA TYR A 29 30.34 3.23 -21.37
C TYR A 29 29.62 4.54 -21.00
N CYS A 30 28.94 4.59 -19.85
CA CYS A 30 28.25 5.79 -19.37
C CYS A 30 29.25 6.77 -18.73
N THR A 31 29.57 7.85 -19.44
CA THR A 31 30.50 8.90 -18.97
C THR A 31 29.82 10.12 -18.34
N THR A 32 28.54 10.35 -18.65
CA THR A 32 27.78 11.51 -18.17
C THR A 32 26.55 11.06 -17.39
N SER A 33 26.05 11.91 -16.48
CA SER A 33 24.79 11.69 -15.76
C SER A 33 23.62 11.44 -16.72
N LYS A 34 23.57 12.14 -17.85
CA LYS A 34 22.54 11.96 -18.88
C LYS A 34 22.58 10.55 -19.46
N HIS A 35 23.77 10.00 -19.72
CA HIS A 35 23.90 8.61 -20.19
C HIS A 35 23.40 7.61 -19.14
N ILE A 36 23.72 7.83 -17.86
CA ILE A 36 23.26 6.98 -16.76
C ILE A 36 21.73 6.98 -16.66
N VAL A 37 21.12 8.17 -16.69
CA VAL A 37 19.66 8.33 -16.59
C VAL A 37 18.97 7.70 -17.80
N GLN A 38 19.47 7.95 -19.01
CA GLN A 38 18.92 7.36 -20.23
C GLN A 38 19.00 5.84 -20.18
N MET A 39 20.14 5.25 -19.79
CA MET A 39 20.25 3.80 -19.59
C MET A 39 19.23 3.31 -18.57
N CYS A 40 19.11 3.96 -17.40
CA CYS A 40 18.13 3.57 -16.39
C CYS A 40 16.70 3.57 -16.95
N MET A 41 16.33 4.55 -17.77
CA MET A 41 15.00 4.61 -18.41
C MET A 41 14.73 3.40 -19.33
N HIS A 42 15.67 3.02 -20.19
CA HIS A 42 15.50 1.84 -21.07
C HIS A 42 15.43 0.54 -20.25
N VAL A 43 16.26 0.43 -19.20
CA VAL A 43 16.23 -0.74 -18.32
C VAL A 43 14.89 -0.82 -17.55
N ILE A 44 14.36 0.31 -17.08
CA ILE A 44 13.05 0.38 -16.42
C ILE A 44 11.94 -0.09 -17.37
N LEU A 45 11.90 0.42 -18.61
CA LEU A 45 10.91 0.04 -19.62
C LEU A 45 10.86 -1.48 -19.82
N VAL A 46 12.01 -2.09 -20.14
CA VAL A 46 12.08 -3.54 -20.37
C VAL A 46 11.78 -4.33 -19.08
N SER A 47 12.18 -3.81 -17.91
CA SER A 47 11.90 -4.48 -16.64
C SER A 47 10.41 -4.51 -16.31
N ILE A 48 9.65 -3.48 -16.70
CA ILE A 48 8.19 -3.45 -16.53
C ILE A 48 7.53 -4.51 -17.40
N GLU A 49 7.93 -4.61 -18.68
CA GLU A 49 7.38 -5.62 -19.59
C GLU A 49 7.76 -7.06 -19.21
N LEU A 50 8.94 -7.27 -18.63
CA LEU A 50 9.35 -8.56 -18.07
C LEU A 50 8.66 -8.87 -16.73
N GLY A 51 7.89 -7.94 -16.14
CA GLY A 51 7.28 -8.09 -14.81
C GLY A 51 8.28 -8.07 -13.65
N GLN A 52 9.51 -7.59 -13.87
CA GLN A 52 10.59 -7.58 -12.89
C GLN A 52 10.66 -6.26 -12.10
N PHE A 53 9.65 -5.99 -11.28
CA PHE A 53 9.51 -4.72 -10.55
C PHE A 53 10.59 -4.45 -9.48
N ALA A 54 11.32 -5.48 -9.05
CA ALA A 54 12.50 -5.32 -8.19
C ALA A 54 13.61 -4.53 -8.91
N HIS A 55 13.84 -4.81 -10.20
CA HIS A 55 14.79 -4.05 -11.00
C HIS A 55 14.32 -2.61 -11.19
N VAL A 56 13.03 -2.40 -11.48
CA VAL A 56 12.45 -1.05 -11.61
C VAL A 56 12.76 -0.20 -10.39
N THR A 57 12.51 -0.71 -9.18
CA THR A 57 12.77 0.02 -7.93
C THR A 57 14.24 0.40 -7.77
N ASN A 58 15.15 -0.52 -8.10
CA ASN A 58 16.59 -0.29 -8.00
C ASN A 58 17.09 0.75 -9.02
N TYR A 59 16.64 0.67 -10.27
CA TYR A 59 17.06 1.59 -11.33
C TYR A 59 16.40 2.97 -11.22
N VAL A 60 15.18 3.07 -10.68
CA VAL A 60 14.58 4.36 -10.32
C VAL A 60 15.41 5.03 -9.21
N SER A 61 15.74 4.29 -8.14
CA SER A 61 16.56 4.83 -7.04
C SER A 61 17.94 5.28 -7.55
N LYS A 62 18.54 4.52 -8.47
CA LYS A 62 19.81 4.86 -9.10
C LYS A 62 19.72 6.14 -9.95
N ALA A 63 18.65 6.29 -10.73
CA ALA A 63 18.43 7.48 -11.54
C ALA A 63 18.22 8.72 -10.66
N GLU A 64 17.44 8.61 -9.57
CA GLU A 64 17.19 9.71 -8.62
C GLU A 64 18.43 10.16 -7.84
N GLN A 65 19.40 9.26 -7.60
CA GLN A 65 20.66 9.58 -6.90
C GLN A 65 21.73 10.21 -7.78
N THR A 66 21.46 10.40 -9.08
CA THR A 66 22.42 11.00 -10.00
C THR A 66 22.53 12.51 -9.71
N PRO A 67 23.74 13.09 -9.56
CA PRO A 67 23.93 14.42 -8.97
C PRO A 67 23.45 15.61 -9.82
N ASP A 68 23.13 15.40 -11.11
CA ASP A 68 22.67 16.47 -12.00
C ASP A 68 21.16 16.72 -11.86
N THR A 69 20.74 17.97 -12.07
CA THR A 69 19.32 18.33 -12.14
C THR A 69 18.65 17.57 -13.28
N LEU A 70 17.74 16.68 -12.92
CA LEU A 70 16.93 15.92 -13.86
C LEU A 70 15.86 16.82 -14.49
N ASP A 71 15.56 16.58 -15.76
CA ASP A 71 14.43 17.20 -16.44
C ASP A 71 13.11 16.80 -15.76
N ALA A 72 12.17 17.75 -15.66
CA ALA A 72 10.88 17.55 -15.00
C ALA A 72 10.10 16.37 -15.62
N VAL A 73 10.18 16.19 -16.93
CA VAL A 73 9.57 15.04 -17.63
C VAL A 73 10.17 13.72 -17.15
N ILE A 74 11.50 13.64 -17.01
CA ILE A 74 12.18 12.43 -16.53
C ILE A 74 11.79 12.15 -15.09
N VAL A 75 11.75 13.18 -14.24
CA VAL A 75 11.30 13.04 -12.85
C VAL A 75 9.88 12.48 -12.80
N ALA A 76 8.96 12.99 -13.62
CA ALA A 76 7.59 12.48 -13.70
C ALA A 76 7.55 11.01 -14.14
N LYS A 77 8.32 10.62 -15.16
CA LYS A 77 8.42 9.21 -15.59
C LYS A 77 8.94 8.30 -14.48
N LEU A 78 10.01 8.71 -13.78
CA LEU A 78 10.58 7.94 -12.68
C LEU A 78 9.60 7.78 -11.51
N ARG A 79 8.83 8.83 -11.17
CA ARG A 79 7.81 8.79 -10.12
C ARG A 79 6.65 7.87 -10.48
N ALA A 80 6.18 7.92 -11.73
CA ALA A 80 5.16 7.02 -12.23
C ALA A 80 5.62 5.55 -12.22
N ALA A 81 6.84 5.27 -12.70
CA ALA A 81 7.43 3.92 -12.68
C ALA A 81 7.64 3.39 -11.24
N ALA A 82 8.07 4.25 -10.30
CA ALA A 82 8.16 3.89 -8.90
C ALA A 82 6.78 3.62 -8.27
N GLY A 83 5.76 4.38 -8.65
CA GLY A 83 4.38 4.14 -8.23
C GLY A 83 3.91 2.74 -8.67
N LEU A 84 4.17 2.40 -9.93
CA LEU A 84 3.82 1.10 -10.51
C LEU A 84 4.54 -0.05 -9.82
N ALA A 85 5.85 0.05 -9.59
CA ALA A 85 6.60 -0.99 -8.87
C ALA A 85 6.11 -1.19 -7.42
N ASN A 86 5.67 -0.13 -6.75
CA ASN A 86 5.09 -0.24 -5.41
C ASN A 86 3.67 -0.83 -5.42
N LEU A 87 2.89 -0.59 -6.48
CA LEU A 87 1.56 -1.18 -6.66
C LEU A 87 1.67 -2.71 -6.73
N GLU A 88 2.55 -3.19 -7.59
CA GLU A 88 2.80 -4.63 -7.83
C GLU A 88 3.32 -5.35 -6.58
N THR A 89 4.11 -4.66 -5.76
CA THR A 89 4.54 -5.18 -4.44
C THR A 89 3.49 -5.03 -3.33
N LYS A 90 2.26 -4.64 -3.67
CA LYS A 90 1.11 -4.43 -2.76
C LYS A 90 1.35 -3.36 -1.68
N LYS A 91 2.32 -2.48 -1.89
CA LYS A 91 2.65 -1.37 -0.97
C LYS A 91 1.85 -0.13 -1.34
N TYR A 92 0.52 -0.22 -1.24
CA TYR A 92 -0.42 0.81 -1.72
C TYR A 92 -0.17 2.21 -1.16
N LYS A 93 0.24 2.33 0.11
CA LYS A 93 0.54 3.64 0.71
C LYS A 93 1.75 4.33 0.06
N LEU A 94 2.78 3.57 -0.30
CA LEU A 94 3.96 4.10 -0.98
C LEU A 94 3.67 4.37 -2.46
N ALA A 95 2.91 3.47 -3.10
CA ALA A 95 2.44 3.66 -4.48
C ALA A 95 1.66 4.97 -4.62
N ALA A 96 0.67 5.20 -3.75
CA ALA A 96 -0.10 6.44 -3.73
C ALA A 96 0.79 7.68 -3.65
N ARG A 97 1.76 7.70 -2.72
CA ARG A 97 2.68 8.84 -2.57
C ARG A 97 3.46 9.11 -3.86
N LYS A 98 4.00 8.07 -4.50
CA LYS A 98 4.76 8.22 -5.75
C LYS A 98 3.89 8.69 -6.93
N PHE A 99 2.67 8.19 -7.06
CA PHE A 99 1.72 8.69 -8.07
C PHE A 99 1.32 10.16 -7.81
N LEU A 100 1.05 10.54 -6.56
CA LEU A 100 0.69 11.92 -6.17
C LEU A 100 1.82 12.94 -6.35
N GLU A 101 3.08 12.47 -6.29
CA GLU A 101 4.29 13.26 -6.55
C GLU A 101 4.61 13.37 -8.05
N THR A 102 3.87 12.68 -8.92
CA THR A 102 4.08 12.75 -10.37
C THR A 102 3.61 14.11 -10.89
N GLY A 103 4.49 14.82 -11.61
CA GLY A 103 4.20 16.14 -12.15
C GLY A 103 3.38 16.10 -13.45
N PRO A 104 2.62 17.16 -13.77
CA PRO A 104 1.77 17.24 -14.97
C PRO A 104 2.57 17.16 -16.28
N GLU A 105 3.90 17.34 -16.23
CA GLU A 105 4.82 17.22 -17.36
C GLU A 105 4.86 15.80 -17.96
N LEU A 106 4.31 14.81 -17.24
CA LEU A 106 4.15 13.45 -17.76
C LEU A 106 3.38 13.44 -19.09
N GLY A 107 2.28 14.19 -19.18
CA GLY A 107 1.47 14.35 -20.39
C GLY A 107 1.32 13.05 -21.20
N SER A 108 1.63 13.13 -22.50
CA SER A 108 1.74 11.97 -23.40
C SER A 108 3.18 11.45 -23.55
N ASN A 109 4.12 11.91 -22.72
CA ASN A 109 5.53 11.60 -22.87
C ASN A 109 5.87 10.17 -22.40
N TYR A 110 4.95 9.45 -21.75
CA TYR A 110 5.20 8.12 -21.17
C TYR A 110 4.10 7.09 -21.48
N SER A 111 3.38 7.28 -22.59
CA SER A 111 2.29 6.39 -23.02
C SER A 111 2.72 4.95 -23.31
N GLU A 112 4.02 4.70 -23.47
CA GLU A 112 4.62 3.36 -23.57
C GLU A 112 4.50 2.54 -22.28
N VAL A 113 4.30 3.17 -21.12
CA VAL A 113 4.19 2.49 -19.82
C VAL A 113 2.87 2.79 -19.12
N ILE A 114 2.49 4.06 -19.00
CA ILE A 114 1.30 4.45 -18.23
C ILE A 114 0.71 5.76 -18.75
N ALA A 115 -0.61 5.79 -18.93
CA ALA A 115 -1.31 7.02 -19.32
C ALA A 115 -1.51 7.94 -18.11
N PRO A 116 -1.60 9.27 -18.30
CA PRO A 116 -1.86 10.19 -17.20
C PRO A 116 -3.21 9.95 -16.52
N GLN A 117 -4.20 9.42 -17.25
CA GLN A 117 -5.48 8.98 -16.68
C GLN A 117 -5.29 7.84 -15.67
N ASP A 118 -4.43 6.88 -15.99
CA ASP A 118 -4.15 5.73 -15.12
C ASP A 118 -3.41 6.17 -13.86
N VAL A 119 -2.50 7.14 -13.97
CA VAL A 119 -1.85 7.77 -12.79
C VAL A 119 -2.90 8.38 -11.85
N ALA A 120 -3.93 9.04 -12.40
CA ALA A 120 -5.04 9.58 -11.61
C ALA A 120 -5.81 8.46 -10.89
N VAL A 121 -6.18 7.41 -11.62
CA VAL A 121 -6.95 6.27 -11.09
C VAL A 121 -6.15 5.52 -10.02
N TYR A 122 -4.91 5.12 -10.33
CA TYR A 122 -4.07 4.33 -9.44
C TYR A 122 -3.71 5.12 -8.19
N GLY A 123 -3.31 6.39 -8.37
CA GLY A 123 -3.01 7.30 -7.27
C GLY A 123 -4.21 7.49 -6.35
N ALA A 124 -5.40 7.75 -6.90
CA ALA A 124 -6.60 7.99 -6.12
C ALA A 124 -7.08 6.74 -5.37
N LEU A 125 -7.15 5.57 -6.02
CA LEU A 125 -7.59 4.33 -5.37
C LEU A 125 -6.61 3.87 -4.29
N CYS A 126 -5.30 3.92 -4.55
CA CYS A 126 -4.30 3.62 -3.54
C CYS A 126 -4.35 4.61 -2.37
N ALA A 127 -4.55 5.90 -2.63
CA ALA A 127 -4.70 6.91 -1.57
C ALA A 127 -5.97 6.67 -0.74
N LEU A 128 -7.11 6.40 -1.38
CA LEU A 128 -8.37 6.12 -0.70
C LEU A 128 -8.32 4.87 0.17
N ALA A 129 -7.63 3.82 -0.27
CA ALA A 129 -7.41 2.64 0.56
C ALA A 129 -6.51 2.96 1.76
N SER A 130 -5.41 3.70 1.56
CA SER A 130 -4.31 3.73 2.54
C SER A 130 -4.14 5.00 3.40
N PHE A 131 -4.59 6.18 2.96
CA PHE A 131 -4.34 7.46 3.63
C PHE A 131 -5.37 7.82 4.69
N ASP A 132 -4.96 8.39 5.82
CA ASP A 132 -5.96 8.94 6.75
C ASP A 132 -6.69 10.17 6.19
N ARG A 133 -7.69 10.67 6.92
CA ARG A 133 -8.51 11.82 6.47
C ARG A 133 -7.68 13.09 6.27
N SER A 134 -6.63 13.30 7.06
CA SER A 134 -5.73 14.45 6.94
C SER A 134 -4.79 14.34 5.74
N GLU A 135 -4.22 13.15 5.51
CA GLU A 135 -3.38 12.84 4.36
C GLU A 135 -4.20 12.96 3.06
N LEU A 136 -5.45 12.48 3.04
CA LEU A 136 -6.31 12.60 1.86
C LEU A 136 -6.59 14.07 1.50
N LYS A 137 -6.88 14.91 2.51
CA LYS A 137 -7.08 16.35 2.28
C LYS A 137 -5.81 17.00 1.74
N SER A 138 -4.71 16.90 2.48
CA SER A 138 -3.47 17.61 2.19
C SER A 138 -2.77 17.13 0.91
N LYS A 139 -2.77 15.83 0.63
CA LYS A 139 -1.98 15.24 -0.46
C LYS A 139 -2.76 14.99 -1.73
N VAL A 140 -4.09 14.90 -1.67
CA VAL A 140 -4.94 14.58 -2.84
C VAL A 140 -5.82 15.77 -3.20
N ILE A 141 -6.62 16.28 -2.26
CA ILE A 141 -7.61 17.33 -2.54
C ILE A 141 -6.95 18.69 -2.71
N ASP A 142 -6.04 19.05 -1.81
CA ASP A 142 -5.35 20.36 -1.80
C ASP A 142 -4.11 20.35 -2.73
N ASN A 143 -3.73 19.20 -3.29
CA ASN A 143 -2.58 19.06 -4.18
C ASN A 143 -2.92 19.49 -5.61
N ILE A 144 -2.43 20.66 -6.00
CA ILE A 144 -2.68 21.28 -7.31
C ILE A 144 -2.18 20.39 -8.46
N ASN A 145 -1.00 19.77 -8.30
CA ASN A 145 -0.41 18.93 -9.35
C ASN A 145 -1.30 17.72 -9.62
N PHE A 146 -1.73 17.04 -8.56
CA PHE A 146 -2.58 15.86 -8.70
C PHE A 146 -4.01 16.20 -9.12
N ARG A 147 -4.50 17.39 -8.76
CA ARG A 147 -5.81 17.87 -9.23
C ARG A 147 -5.88 17.92 -10.75
N ASN A 148 -4.81 18.32 -11.44
CA ASN A 148 -4.77 18.33 -12.90
C ASN A 148 -5.00 16.94 -13.49
N PHE A 149 -4.46 15.88 -12.86
CA PHE A 149 -4.71 14.50 -13.25
C PHE A 149 -6.17 14.08 -12.97
N LEU A 150 -6.72 14.48 -11.82
CA LEU A 150 -8.12 14.19 -11.46
C LEU A 150 -9.14 14.86 -12.40
N GLU A 151 -8.82 16.02 -12.99
CA GLU A 151 -9.66 16.66 -14.00
C GLU A 151 -9.79 15.81 -15.29
N LEU A 152 -8.81 14.95 -15.58
CA LEU A 152 -8.88 14.02 -16.71
C LEU A 152 -9.91 12.90 -16.49
N VAL A 153 -10.20 12.55 -15.23
CA VAL A 153 -11.10 11.46 -14.85
C VAL A 153 -12.10 11.96 -13.79
N PRO A 154 -13.17 12.66 -14.20
CA PRO A 154 -14.10 13.33 -13.27
C PRO A 154 -14.80 12.36 -12.31
N GLU A 155 -15.08 11.13 -12.74
CA GLU A 155 -15.71 10.10 -11.88
C GLU A 155 -14.84 9.77 -10.65
N VAL A 156 -13.50 9.71 -10.84
CA VAL A 156 -12.56 9.45 -9.73
C VAL A 156 -12.43 10.67 -8.81
N ARG A 157 -12.46 11.88 -9.38
CA ARG A 157 -12.49 13.13 -8.60
C ARG A 157 -13.72 13.19 -7.70
N GLU A 158 -14.90 12.89 -8.25
CA GLU A 158 -16.16 12.84 -7.50
C GLU A 158 -16.11 11.77 -6.40
N LEU A 159 -15.57 10.60 -6.71
CA LEU A 159 -15.38 9.51 -5.76
C LEU A 159 -14.52 9.94 -4.56
N VAL A 160 -13.38 10.60 -4.78
CA VAL A 160 -12.52 11.12 -3.69
C VAL A 160 -13.24 12.16 -2.83
N ASN A 161 -13.96 13.09 -3.48
CA ASN A 161 -14.70 14.13 -2.79
C ASN A 161 -15.87 13.57 -1.97
N ASP A 162 -16.59 12.58 -2.49
CA ASP A 162 -17.69 11.90 -1.80
C ASP A 162 -17.19 11.14 -0.59
N PHE A 163 -16.06 10.45 -0.71
CA PHE A 163 -15.43 9.79 0.43
C PHE A 163 -15.06 10.81 1.52
N TYR A 164 -14.45 11.94 1.16
CA TYR A 164 -14.06 12.97 2.11
C TYR A 164 -15.25 13.70 2.75
N ALA A 165 -16.35 13.88 2.02
CA ALA A 165 -17.60 14.47 2.48
C ALA A 165 -18.49 13.49 3.26
N SER A 166 -18.01 12.27 3.55
CA SER A 166 -18.77 11.19 4.22
C SER A 166 -20.03 10.73 3.46
N ARG A 167 -20.10 10.94 2.14
CA ARG A 167 -21.19 10.50 1.26
C ARG A 167 -20.91 9.08 0.72
N TYR A 168 -20.81 8.11 1.62
CA TYR A 168 -20.31 6.75 1.29
C TYR A 168 -21.17 5.99 0.28
N GLY A 169 -22.50 6.15 0.29
CA GLY A 169 -23.39 5.49 -0.67
C GLY A 169 -23.17 5.94 -2.12
N SER A 170 -22.87 7.22 -2.33
CA SER A 170 -22.50 7.78 -3.64
C SER A 170 -21.08 7.34 -4.02
N CYS A 171 -20.13 7.42 -3.08
CA CYS A 171 -18.75 6.97 -3.32
C CYS A 171 -18.67 5.50 -3.79
N LEU A 172 -19.42 4.59 -3.14
CA LEU A 172 -19.43 3.17 -3.50
C LEU A 172 -20.11 2.89 -4.83
N GLU A 173 -21.09 3.71 -5.23
CA GLU A 173 -21.73 3.61 -6.53
C GLU A 173 -20.78 4.00 -7.67
N HIS A 174 -20.04 5.11 -7.52
CA HIS A 174 -18.97 5.46 -8.46
C HIS A 174 -17.92 4.35 -8.56
N LEU A 175 -17.56 3.73 -7.42
CA LEU A 175 -16.58 2.66 -7.36
C LEU A 175 -17.06 1.39 -8.11
N GLU A 176 -18.32 0.99 -7.95
CA GLU A 176 -18.89 -0.14 -8.69
C GLU A 176 -19.10 0.18 -10.18
N LYS A 177 -19.39 1.44 -10.54
CA LYS A 177 -19.49 1.88 -11.95
C LYS A 177 -18.15 1.76 -12.69
N LEU A 178 -17.04 2.10 -12.03
CA LEU A 178 -15.69 2.03 -12.61
C LEU A 178 -15.19 0.58 -12.75
N LYS A 179 -15.66 -0.33 -11.90
CA LYS A 179 -15.15 -1.69 -11.74
C LYS A 179 -15.04 -2.51 -13.05
N PRO A 180 -16.03 -2.51 -13.97
CA PRO A 180 -15.93 -3.30 -15.19
C PRO A 180 -14.76 -2.87 -16.08
N ASN A 181 -14.49 -1.56 -16.16
CA ASN A 181 -13.39 -1.02 -16.95
C ASN A 181 -12.04 -1.35 -16.29
N LEU A 182 -11.96 -1.16 -14.97
CA LEU A 182 -10.73 -1.44 -14.22
C LEU A 182 -10.37 -2.94 -14.22
N LEU A 183 -11.35 -3.84 -14.34
CA LEU A 183 -11.09 -5.28 -14.50
C LEU A 183 -10.40 -5.62 -15.81
N LEU A 184 -10.43 -4.74 -16.82
CA LEU A 184 -9.70 -4.94 -18.08
C LEU A 184 -8.25 -4.44 -17.99
N ASP A 185 -7.92 -3.69 -16.95
CA ASP A 185 -6.60 -3.13 -16.73
C ASP A 185 -5.52 -4.21 -16.53
N ILE A 186 -4.33 -3.96 -17.07
CA ILE A 186 -3.20 -4.91 -17.03
C ILE A 186 -2.61 -4.98 -15.62
N HIS A 187 -2.40 -3.83 -14.98
CA HIS A 187 -1.71 -3.73 -13.70
C HIS A 187 -2.69 -3.75 -12.52
N LEU A 188 -3.81 -3.05 -12.64
CA LEU A 188 -4.69 -2.81 -11.50
C LEU A 188 -5.57 -4.03 -11.15
N ARG A 189 -5.89 -4.89 -12.13
CA ARG A 189 -6.85 -6.01 -12.00
C ARG A 189 -6.60 -6.86 -10.75
N GLU A 190 -5.35 -7.26 -10.50
CA GLU A 190 -5.01 -8.14 -9.37
C GLU A 190 -5.19 -7.45 -8.01
N HIS A 191 -5.11 -6.12 -7.97
CA HIS A 191 -5.20 -5.32 -6.75
C HIS A 191 -6.63 -4.87 -6.43
N LEU A 192 -7.54 -4.82 -7.42
CA LEU A 192 -8.89 -4.28 -7.25
C LEU A 192 -9.65 -4.88 -6.09
N GLY A 193 -9.62 -6.21 -5.94
CA GLY A 193 -10.31 -6.89 -4.83
C GLY A 193 -9.85 -6.39 -3.46
N THR A 194 -8.53 -6.23 -3.29
CA THR A 194 -7.97 -5.71 -2.03
C THR A 194 -8.26 -4.22 -1.83
N LEU A 195 -8.08 -3.39 -2.86
CA LEU A 195 -8.32 -1.95 -2.77
C LEU A 195 -9.79 -1.63 -2.48
N TYR A 196 -10.73 -2.30 -3.15
CA TYR A 196 -12.16 -2.08 -2.94
C TYR A 196 -12.59 -2.48 -1.53
N ASN A 197 -12.11 -3.63 -1.05
CA ASN A 197 -12.36 -4.07 0.32
C ASN A 197 -11.78 -3.11 1.35
N ASP A 198 -10.55 -2.63 1.15
CA ASP A 198 -9.91 -1.68 2.06
C ASP A 198 -10.63 -0.33 2.08
N ILE A 199 -11.05 0.19 0.93
CA ILE A 199 -11.85 1.43 0.82
C ILE A 199 -13.17 1.26 1.56
N ARG A 200 -13.88 0.14 1.34
CA ARG A 200 -15.17 -0.15 1.99
C ARG A 200 -15.02 -0.28 3.51
N HIS A 201 -14.05 -1.06 3.98
CA HIS A 201 -13.76 -1.21 5.41
C HIS A 201 -13.44 0.13 6.07
N LYS A 202 -12.66 0.97 5.39
CA LYS A 202 -12.31 2.29 5.89
C LYS A 202 -13.49 3.25 5.95
N ALA A 203 -14.37 3.22 4.95
CA ALA A 203 -15.63 3.95 4.98
C ALA A 203 -16.49 3.53 6.19
N ILE A 204 -16.59 2.22 6.46
CA ILE A 204 -17.31 1.69 7.63
C ILE A 204 -16.70 2.19 8.94
N ILE A 205 -15.37 2.12 9.08
CA ILE A 205 -14.66 2.63 10.27
C ILE A 205 -14.94 4.12 10.45
N GLN A 206 -14.79 4.93 9.40
CA GLN A 206 -15.02 6.38 9.49
C GLN A 206 -16.48 6.75 9.76
N TYR A 207 -17.43 5.96 9.25
CA TYR A 207 -18.85 6.15 9.52
C TYR A 207 -19.20 5.90 10.99
N THR A 208 -18.61 4.88 11.62
CA THR A 208 -18.90 4.50 13.01
C THR A 208 -18.17 5.37 14.05
N LEU A 209 -17.00 5.93 13.70
CA LEU A 209 -16.13 6.67 14.61
C LEU A 209 -16.82 7.80 15.42
N PRO A 210 -17.70 8.66 14.84
CA PRO A 210 -18.30 9.76 15.60
C PRO A 210 -19.50 9.34 16.48
N PHE A 211 -19.96 8.09 16.41
CA PHE A 211 -21.19 7.65 17.08
C PHE A 211 -20.92 6.68 18.25
N ILE A 212 -21.67 6.84 19.33
CA ILE A 212 -21.67 5.90 20.46
C ILE A 212 -22.57 4.69 20.17
N SER A 213 -23.67 4.91 19.46
CA SER A 213 -24.56 3.85 18.99
C SER A 213 -25.02 4.13 17.56
N VAL A 214 -25.12 3.09 16.73
CA VAL A 214 -25.52 3.18 15.33
C VAL A 214 -26.59 2.12 15.06
N ASP A 215 -27.72 2.53 14.48
CA ASP A 215 -28.73 1.59 13.96
C ASP A 215 -28.21 0.97 12.66
N LEU A 216 -28.16 -0.38 12.61
CA LEU A 216 -27.65 -1.11 11.46
C LEU A 216 -28.57 -0.97 10.24
N ASN A 217 -29.86 -0.69 10.40
CA ASN A 217 -30.77 -0.51 9.27
C ASN A 217 -30.47 0.79 8.50
N THR A 218 -30.27 1.89 9.24
CA THR A 218 -29.85 3.18 8.64
C THR A 218 -28.47 3.07 8.01
N MET A 219 -27.53 2.40 8.69
CA MET A 219 -26.19 2.18 8.14
C MET A 219 -26.22 1.31 6.89
N ALA A 220 -26.99 0.22 6.87
CA ALA A 220 -27.14 -0.64 5.69
C ALA A 220 -27.68 0.14 4.49
N SER A 221 -28.66 1.02 4.73
CA SER A 221 -29.21 1.93 3.70
C SER A 221 -28.15 2.91 3.18
N ALA A 222 -27.35 3.51 4.06
CA ALA A 222 -26.28 4.44 3.68
C ALA A 222 -25.17 3.76 2.86
N PHE A 223 -24.89 2.48 3.11
CA PHE A 223 -23.89 1.68 2.39
C PHE A 223 -24.46 0.87 1.21
N LYS A 224 -25.75 1.06 0.88
CA LYS A 224 -26.47 0.30 -0.16
C LYS A 224 -26.26 -1.21 -0.04
N SER A 225 -26.31 -1.73 1.18
CA SER A 225 -26.04 -3.13 1.53
C SER A 225 -27.21 -3.72 2.31
N SER A 226 -27.24 -5.05 2.45
CA SER A 226 -28.15 -5.71 3.38
C SER A 226 -27.57 -5.71 4.81
N VAL A 227 -28.46 -5.72 5.81
CA VAL A 227 -28.08 -5.76 7.22
C VAL A 227 -27.26 -7.01 7.54
N SER A 228 -27.63 -8.17 6.98
CA SER A 228 -26.90 -9.43 7.22
C SER A 228 -25.46 -9.38 6.70
N MET A 229 -25.23 -8.77 5.53
CA MET A 229 -23.88 -8.60 5.00
C MET A 229 -23.07 -7.60 5.83
N LEU A 230 -23.71 -6.50 6.23
CA LEU A 230 -23.08 -5.48 7.07
C LEU A 230 -22.70 -6.05 8.45
N GLU A 231 -23.54 -6.90 9.06
CA GLU A 231 -23.22 -7.57 10.33
C GLU A 231 -21.98 -8.46 10.21
N LYS A 232 -21.82 -9.20 9.10
CA LYS A 232 -20.63 -10.03 8.84
C LYS A 232 -19.38 -9.19 8.67
N GLU A 233 -19.47 -8.09 7.92
CA GLU A 233 -18.35 -7.15 7.71
C GLU A 233 -17.92 -6.49 9.03
N LEU A 234 -18.89 -6.01 9.82
CA LEU A 234 -18.62 -5.43 11.14
C LEU A 234 -18.02 -6.45 12.10
N ALA A 235 -18.49 -7.70 12.10
CA ALA A 235 -17.93 -8.76 12.92
C ALA A 235 -16.47 -9.05 12.56
N ALA A 236 -16.12 -9.05 11.27
CA ALA A 236 -14.73 -9.18 10.83
C ALA A 236 -13.86 -8.01 11.32
N LEU A 237 -14.35 -6.77 11.15
CA LEU A 237 -13.63 -5.56 11.60
C LEU A 237 -13.45 -5.48 13.12
N ILE A 238 -14.41 -5.97 13.90
CA ILE A 238 -14.32 -6.06 15.36
C ILE A 238 -13.30 -7.14 15.76
N THR A 239 -13.34 -8.30 15.10
CA THR A 239 -12.39 -9.40 15.34
C THR A 239 -10.95 -8.98 15.05
N GLU A 240 -10.74 -8.19 13.98
CA GLU A 240 -9.44 -7.61 13.62
C GLU A 240 -9.03 -6.42 14.51
N ASN A 241 -9.82 -6.07 15.53
CA ASN A 241 -9.62 -4.91 16.42
C ASN A 241 -9.55 -3.55 15.71
N LYS A 242 -10.04 -3.45 14.45
CA LYS A 242 -10.13 -2.18 13.71
C LYS A 242 -11.27 -1.29 14.22
N ILE A 243 -12.33 -1.90 14.74
CA ILE A 243 -13.46 -1.21 15.37
C ILE A 243 -13.65 -1.74 16.79
N GLN A 244 -13.65 -0.84 17.77
CA GLN A 244 -13.95 -1.17 19.16
C GLN A 244 -15.46 -1.01 19.40
N ALA A 245 -16.23 -2.04 19.05
CA ALA A 245 -17.69 -2.04 19.19
C ALA A 245 -18.27 -3.42 19.53
N ARG A 246 -19.55 -3.47 19.88
CA ARG A 246 -20.35 -4.68 20.11
C ARG A 246 -21.62 -4.62 19.27
N ILE A 247 -21.96 -5.72 18.63
CA ILE A 247 -23.17 -5.85 17.81
C ILE A 247 -24.28 -6.44 18.69
N ASP A 248 -25.38 -5.71 18.84
CA ASP A 248 -26.66 -6.25 19.29
C ASP A 248 -27.46 -6.69 18.06
N SER A 249 -27.42 -7.99 17.76
CA SER A 249 -28.09 -8.54 16.58
C SER A 249 -29.61 -8.67 16.75
N HIS A 250 -30.14 -8.62 17.98
CA HIS A 250 -31.58 -8.67 18.22
C HIS A 250 -32.21 -7.31 17.86
N ASN A 251 -31.66 -6.24 18.43
CA ASN A 251 -32.16 -4.88 18.18
C ASN A 251 -31.56 -4.23 16.92
N LYS A 252 -30.58 -4.88 16.29
CA LYS A 252 -29.84 -4.38 15.12
C LYS A 252 -29.14 -3.05 15.40
N ILE A 253 -28.47 -2.97 16.54
CA ILE A 253 -27.72 -1.77 16.97
C ILE A 253 -26.25 -2.13 17.20
N LEU A 254 -25.35 -1.29 16.70
CA LEU A 254 -23.93 -1.33 17.00
C LEU A 254 -23.63 -0.35 18.15
N TYR A 255 -23.05 -0.85 19.24
CA TYR A 255 -22.63 -0.02 20.37
C TYR A 255 -21.10 0.12 20.40
N ALA A 256 -20.59 1.34 20.44
CA ALA A 256 -19.18 1.62 20.64
C ALA A 256 -18.74 1.11 22.01
N ARG A 257 -17.64 0.36 22.05
CA ARG A 257 -17.04 -0.12 23.28
C ARG A 257 -16.10 0.95 23.80
N HIS A 258 -16.46 1.57 24.92
CA HIS A 258 -15.53 2.41 25.66
C HIS A 258 -14.76 1.50 26.61
N ALA A 259 -13.46 1.31 26.34
CA ALA A 259 -12.60 0.59 27.25
C ALA A 259 -12.44 1.42 28.53
N ASP A 260 -12.76 0.83 29.68
CA ASP A 260 -12.45 1.45 30.96
C ASP A 260 -10.92 1.45 31.15
N GLN A 261 -10.32 2.61 30.90
CA GLN A 261 -8.87 2.81 31.00
C GLN A 261 -8.35 2.45 32.40
N ARG A 262 -9.15 2.69 33.44
CA ARG A 262 -8.79 2.36 34.82
C ARG A 262 -8.67 0.85 34.97
N ASN A 263 -9.73 0.13 34.62
CA ASN A 263 -9.75 -1.34 34.75
C ASN A 263 -8.66 -2.00 33.90
N ALA A 264 -8.45 -1.53 32.66
CA ALA A 264 -7.38 -2.02 31.78
C ALA A 264 -5.98 -1.81 32.39
N THR A 265 -5.75 -0.65 33.02
CA THR A 265 -4.48 -0.34 33.70
C THR A 265 -4.28 -1.25 34.92
N PHE A 266 -5.32 -1.47 35.73
CA PHE A 266 -5.27 -2.39 36.87
C PHE A 266 -4.96 -3.82 36.45
N GLN A 267 -5.63 -4.33 35.42
CA GLN A 267 -5.38 -5.69 34.91
C GLN A 267 -3.96 -5.84 34.38
N ARG A 268 -3.44 -4.85 33.65
CA ARG A 268 -2.06 -4.88 33.15
C ARG A 268 -1.05 -4.87 34.29
N ALA A 269 -1.25 -4.04 35.32
CA ALA A 269 -0.37 -4.01 36.48
C ALA A 269 -0.35 -5.35 37.25
N LEU A 270 -1.52 -5.96 37.43
CA LEU A 270 -1.64 -7.29 38.05
C LEU A 270 -0.93 -8.37 37.22
N GLN A 271 -1.10 -8.35 35.90
CA GLN A 271 -0.42 -9.29 35.01
C GLN A 271 1.11 -9.14 35.11
N THR A 272 1.63 -7.92 35.03
CA THR A 272 3.06 -7.65 35.17
C THR A 272 3.59 -8.07 36.54
N GLY A 273 2.81 -7.87 37.62
CA GLY A 273 3.16 -8.36 38.96
C GLY A 273 3.28 -9.87 39.03
N ASN A 274 2.33 -10.60 38.45
CA ASN A 274 2.34 -12.08 38.41
C ASN A 274 3.51 -12.62 37.57
N GLU A 275 3.79 -11.99 36.42
CA GLU A 275 4.94 -12.34 35.57
C GLU A 275 6.25 -12.12 36.31
N PHE A 276 6.39 -10.98 36.98
CA PHE A 276 7.56 -10.66 37.79
C PHE A 276 7.78 -11.65 38.94
N GLU A 277 6.71 -12.02 39.67
CA GLU A 277 6.79 -13.01 40.75
C GLU A 277 7.24 -14.38 40.23
N ARG A 278 6.68 -14.82 39.10
CA ARG A 278 7.06 -16.08 38.45
C ARG A 278 8.53 -16.08 38.06
N ASP A 279 9.00 -14.98 37.46
CA ASP A 279 10.37 -14.85 36.97
C ASP A 279 11.37 -14.81 38.14
N ILE A 280 11.04 -14.15 39.26
CA ILE A 280 11.84 -14.20 40.49
C ILE A 280 11.90 -15.61 41.06
N LYS A 281 10.77 -16.31 41.16
CA LYS A 281 10.76 -17.69 41.67
C LYS A 281 11.62 -18.62 40.80
N ALA A 282 11.53 -18.47 39.47
CA ALA A 282 12.37 -19.21 38.54
C ALA A 282 13.86 -18.87 38.70
N MET A 283 14.19 -17.59 38.89
CA MET A 283 15.57 -17.13 39.11
C MET A 283 16.14 -17.66 40.44
N LEU A 284 15.39 -17.57 41.53
CA LEU A 284 15.79 -18.09 42.84
C LEU A 284 15.96 -19.60 42.82
N LEU A 285 15.05 -20.33 42.17
CA LEU A 285 15.18 -21.77 41.99
C LEU A 285 16.47 -22.11 41.22
N ARG A 286 16.75 -21.40 40.12
CA ARG A 286 17.98 -21.58 39.34
C ARG A 286 19.23 -21.29 40.18
N ALA A 287 19.23 -20.22 40.96
CA ALA A 287 20.34 -19.87 41.85
C ALA A 287 20.59 -20.96 42.91
N ASN A 288 19.52 -21.53 43.48
CA ASN A 288 19.61 -22.64 44.43
C ASN A 288 20.13 -23.92 43.78
N LEU A 289 19.69 -24.25 42.57
CA LEU A 289 20.22 -25.40 41.81
C LEU A 289 21.72 -25.24 41.54
N ILE A 290 22.18 -24.04 41.14
CA ILE A 290 23.60 -23.73 40.95
C ILE A 290 24.38 -23.89 42.26
N LYS A 291 23.87 -23.36 43.37
CA LYS A 291 24.52 -23.42 44.69
C LYS A 291 24.73 -24.85 45.19
N HIS A 292 23.83 -25.77 44.83
CA HIS A 292 23.90 -27.19 45.21
C HIS A 292 24.48 -28.08 44.10
N ASP A 293 25.18 -27.51 43.11
CA ASP A 293 25.82 -28.22 41.99
C ASP A 293 24.89 -29.10 41.15
N PHE A 294 23.57 -28.84 41.18
CA PHE A 294 22.59 -29.40 40.25
C PHE A 294 22.62 -28.64 38.91
N ASN A 295 23.81 -28.49 38.35
CA ASN A 295 24.02 -27.90 37.05
C ASN A 295 24.06 -29.00 35.99
N GLN A 296 23.41 -28.75 34.85
CA GLN A 296 23.53 -29.60 33.68
C GLN A 296 24.98 -29.49 33.18
N LYS A 297 25.82 -30.48 33.52
CA LYS A 297 27.15 -30.62 32.91
C LYS A 297 26.91 -30.97 31.45
N ASN A 298 27.37 -30.13 30.53
CA ASN A 298 27.39 -30.50 29.12
C ASN A 298 28.20 -31.80 29.00
N TRP A 299 27.54 -32.89 28.63
CA TRP A 299 28.20 -34.17 28.41
C TRP A 299 29.16 -34.02 27.22
N PRO A 300 30.44 -34.43 27.29
CA PRO A 300 31.43 -34.25 26.21
C PRO A 300 31.16 -35.06 24.93
N GLY A 301 29.93 -35.53 24.68
CA GLY A 301 29.60 -36.50 23.64
C GLY A 301 28.51 -36.12 22.63
N GLN A 302 27.80 -35.00 22.79
CA GLN A 302 26.84 -34.57 21.76
C GLN A 302 27.51 -33.62 20.76
N ARG A 303 28.13 -34.25 19.75
CA ARG A 303 28.38 -33.60 18.45
C ARG A 303 27.10 -32.89 18.00
N LYS A 304 27.23 -31.64 17.57
CA LYS A 304 26.23 -30.94 16.77
C LYS A 304 25.84 -31.84 15.59
N MET A 305 24.69 -32.50 15.67
CA MET A 305 24.00 -32.95 14.47
C MET A 305 23.31 -31.72 13.90
N ASN A 306 23.99 -31.09 12.94
CA ASN A 306 23.34 -30.18 12.02
C ASN A 306 22.40 -31.03 11.14
N LEU A 307 21.10 -30.74 11.23
CA LEU A 307 20.14 -30.91 10.14
C LEU A 307 19.45 -29.55 9.97
#